data_AF-K2AYT0-F1
#
_entry.id   AF-K2AYT0-F1
#
_cell.length_a   1.000
_cell.length_b   1.000
_cell.length_c   1.000
_cell.angle_alpha   90.00
_cell.angle_beta   90.00
_cell.angle_gamma   90.00
#
_symmetry.space_group_name_H-M   'P 1'
#
loop_
_entity.id
_entity.type
_entity.pdbx_description
1 polymer ?
#
loop_
_entity_poly.entity_id
_entity_poly.type
_entity_poly.pdbx_seq_one_letter_code
_entity_poly.pdbx_strand_id
1 'polypeptide(L)'
;MRSALADANHALVQDLLGRPYMMQGRVVHGDKRGRIMGFPTANIYLHRVATPVLGVYVVRMHNIARHGLPGVANVGTRPTMGGTRCLLEVHLFNFSDDIYGRYVRVEFCKKLRDEERYSSVDLLIEQIHKDADRARHYFAMRREL
;
A
#
# COMPACT_ATOMS: atom_id res chain seq x y z
N MET A 1 12.49 16.86 -1.57
CA MET A 1 11.74 15.75 -0.94
C MET A 1 10.36 15.52 -1.56
N ARG A 2 9.44 16.51 -1.60
CA ARG A 2 8.10 16.30 -2.19
C ARG A 2 8.13 15.86 -3.67
N SER A 3 8.98 16.47 -4.50
CA SER A 3 9.18 16.01 -5.90
C SER A 3 9.67 14.57 -5.95
N ALA A 4 10.73 14.23 -5.21
CA ALA A 4 11.27 12.86 -5.19
C ALA A 4 10.25 11.79 -4.75
N LEU A 5 9.31 12.13 -3.85
CA LEU A 5 8.19 11.24 -3.49
C LEU A 5 7.16 11.11 -4.62
N ALA A 6 6.85 12.21 -5.33
CA ALA A 6 5.96 12.18 -6.48
C ALA A 6 6.57 11.41 -7.66
N ASP A 7 7.87 11.58 -7.88
CA ASP A 7 8.69 10.90 -8.89
C ASP A 7 9.03 9.46 -8.50
N ALA A 8 8.59 9.01 -7.31
CA ALA A 8 8.80 7.68 -6.77
C ALA A 8 10.28 7.24 -6.70
N ASN A 9 11.19 8.20 -6.55
CA ASN A 9 12.61 7.92 -6.37
C ASN A 9 12.89 7.54 -4.90
N HIS A 10 12.52 6.32 -4.53
CA HIS A 10 12.62 5.82 -3.15
C HIS A 10 14.05 5.83 -2.61
N ALA A 11 15.06 5.61 -3.46
CA ALA A 11 16.47 5.70 -3.07
C ALA A 11 16.84 7.13 -2.65
N LEU A 12 16.54 8.11 -3.50
CA LEU A 12 16.76 9.52 -3.18
C LEU A 12 15.95 9.97 -1.96
N VAL A 13 14.72 9.48 -1.81
CA VAL A 13 13.90 9.78 -0.63
C VAL A 13 14.55 9.23 0.64
N GLN A 14 15.07 8.01 0.60
CA GLN A 14 15.78 7.41 1.72
C GLN A 14 17.06 8.17 2.05
N ASP A 15 17.85 8.56 1.06
CA ASP A 15 19.06 9.36 1.23
C ASP A 15 18.75 10.73 1.86
N LEU A 16 17.69 11.38 1.40
CA LEU A 16 17.25 12.67 1.94
C LEU A 16 16.67 12.57 3.35
N LEU A 17 16.08 11.43 3.72
CA LEU A 17 15.47 11.22 5.03
C LEU A 17 16.39 10.59 6.07
N GLY A 18 17.47 9.94 5.63
CA GLY A 18 18.28 9.03 6.45
C GLY A 18 17.54 7.77 6.91
N ARG A 19 16.34 7.50 6.37
CA ARG A 19 15.49 6.36 6.74
C ARG A 19 14.46 6.04 5.64
N PRO A 20 13.91 4.81 5.60
CA PRO A 20 12.83 4.47 4.69
C PRO A 20 11.59 5.37 4.89
N TYR A 21 10.91 5.69 3.80
CA TYR A 21 9.65 6.43 3.88
C TYR A 21 8.53 5.55 4.42
N MET A 22 7.83 6.05 5.44
CA MET A 22 6.73 5.35 6.09
C MET A 22 5.52 6.25 6.27
N MET A 23 4.33 5.66 6.21
CA MET A 23 3.10 6.27 6.70
C MET A 23 2.56 5.47 7.89
N GLN A 24 1.95 6.16 8.85
CA GLN A 24 1.33 5.54 10.02
C GLN A 24 -0.17 5.84 10.02
N GLY A 25 -0.96 4.85 10.44
CA GLY A 25 -2.40 5.00 10.58
C GLY A 25 -3.04 3.86 11.34
N ARG A 26 -4.36 3.97 11.53
CA ARG A 26 -5.17 2.95 12.19
C ARG A 26 -5.83 2.06 11.16
N VAL A 27 -5.82 0.75 11.36
CA VAL A 27 -6.59 -0.18 10.52
C VAL A 27 -8.07 0.02 10.82
N VAL A 28 -8.84 0.31 9.76
CA VAL A 28 -10.28 0.54 9.82
C VAL A 28 -11.03 -0.44 8.91
N HIS A 29 -12.34 -0.51 9.09
CA HIS A 29 -13.20 -1.20 8.16
C HIS A 29 -13.31 -0.39 6.86
N GLY A 30 -13.00 -1.03 5.73
CA GLY A 30 -13.28 -0.48 4.40
C GLY A 30 -14.46 -1.17 3.73
N ASP A 31 -14.63 -0.94 2.43
CA ASP A 31 -15.74 -1.48 1.63
C ASP A 31 -15.65 -3.01 1.40
N LYS A 32 -14.60 -3.67 1.90
CA LYS A 32 -14.32 -5.11 1.79
C LYS A 32 -14.33 -5.65 0.33
N ARG A 33 -14.26 -4.78 -0.68
CA ARG A 33 -14.29 -5.16 -2.11
C ARG A 33 -13.16 -6.10 -2.49
N GLY A 34 -11.95 -5.85 -1.98
CA GLY A 34 -10.81 -6.73 -2.21
C GLY A 34 -11.07 -8.18 -1.77
N ARG A 35 -11.77 -8.39 -0.64
CA ARG A 35 -12.10 -9.73 -0.14
C ARG A 35 -12.96 -10.52 -1.13
N ILE A 36 -13.90 -9.86 -1.82
CA ILE A 36 -14.76 -10.49 -2.83
C ILE A 36 -13.93 -10.97 -4.02
N MET A 37 -12.85 -10.26 -4.35
CA MET A 37 -11.94 -10.58 -5.45
C MET A 37 -10.79 -11.53 -5.05
N GLY A 38 -10.80 -12.08 -3.84
CA GLY A 38 -9.72 -12.95 -3.33
C GLY A 38 -8.49 -12.19 -2.80
N PHE A 39 -8.55 -10.86 -2.71
CA PHE A 39 -7.46 -9.99 -2.25
C PHE A 39 -7.88 -9.17 -1.02
N PRO A 40 -7.94 -9.79 0.18
CA PRO A 40 -8.30 -9.05 1.39
C PRO A 40 -7.31 -7.90 1.65
N THR A 41 -7.83 -6.68 1.84
CA THR A 41 -7.02 -5.50 2.12
C THR A 41 -7.30 -4.93 3.51
N ALA A 42 -6.24 -4.54 4.21
CA ALA A 42 -6.31 -3.68 5.38
C ALA A 42 -6.45 -2.22 4.91
N ASN A 43 -7.51 -1.55 5.34
CA ASN A 43 -7.73 -0.14 5.05
C ASN A 43 -7.08 0.69 6.17
N ILE A 44 -6.14 1.56 5.83
CA ILE A 44 -5.35 2.34 6.79
C ILE A 44 -5.82 3.79 6.77
N TYR A 45 -6.38 4.24 7.89
CA TYR A 45 -6.80 5.63 8.05
C TYR A 45 -5.60 6.50 8.48
N LEU A 46 -5.19 7.40 7.57
CA LEU A 46 -3.98 8.21 7.70
C LEU A 46 -4.19 9.60 8.32
N HIS A 47 -5.42 9.94 8.73
CA HIS A 47 -5.80 11.27 9.24
C HIS A 47 -5.30 12.45 8.38
N ARG A 48 -5.23 12.28 7.05
CA ARG A 48 -4.73 13.31 6.12
C ARG A 48 -5.61 13.44 4.89
N VAL A 49 -5.64 14.65 4.34
CA VAL A 49 -6.44 15.02 3.16
C VAL A 49 -5.75 14.58 1.86
N ALA A 50 -4.43 14.75 1.76
CA ALA A 50 -3.66 14.46 0.56
C ALA A 50 -2.26 13.92 0.87
N THR A 51 -1.64 13.32 -0.14
CA THR A 51 -0.27 12.78 -0.09
C THR A 51 0.38 12.93 -1.47
N PRO A 52 1.70 13.22 -1.55
CA PRO A 52 2.42 13.19 -2.83
C PRO A 52 2.68 11.76 -3.32
N VAL A 53 2.39 10.75 -2.51
CA VAL A 53 2.58 9.33 -2.84
C VAL A 53 1.25 8.74 -3.29
N LEU A 54 1.07 8.61 -4.59
CA LEU A 54 -0.11 8.02 -5.24
C LEU A 54 0.30 6.83 -6.11
N GLY A 55 -0.62 5.88 -6.30
CA GLY A 55 -0.39 4.66 -7.09
C GLY A 55 -0.19 3.40 -6.26
N VAL A 56 0.36 2.38 -6.91
CA VAL A 56 0.55 1.04 -6.36
C VAL A 56 2.01 0.82 -5.99
N TYR A 57 2.27 0.27 -4.80
CA TYR A 57 3.61 0.13 -4.23
C TYR A 57 3.84 -1.24 -3.61
N VAL A 58 5.09 -1.71 -3.69
CA VAL A 58 5.63 -2.74 -2.81
C VAL A 58 5.83 -2.12 -1.44
N VAL A 59 5.31 -2.77 -0.39
CA VAL A 59 5.35 -2.27 0.98
C VAL A 59 5.70 -3.34 2.00
N ARG A 60 6.12 -2.88 3.18
CA ARG A 60 6.09 -3.68 4.41
C ARG A 60 5.15 -3.06 5.43
N MET A 61 4.33 -3.87 6.08
CA MET A 61 3.52 -3.44 7.22
C MET A 61 4.10 -3.93 8.53
N HIS A 62 4.33 -2.99 9.45
CA HIS A 62 4.92 -3.22 10.77
C HIS A 62 3.87 -3.12 11.88
N ASN A 63 4.25 -3.57 13.08
CA ASN A 63 3.44 -3.55 14.31
C ASN A 63 2.24 -4.54 14.33
N ILE A 64 2.33 -5.60 13.53
CA ILE A 64 1.33 -6.69 13.49
C ILE A 64 1.96 -8.07 13.65
N ALA A 65 3.28 -8.18 13.49
CA ALA A 65 4.09 -9.38 13.65
C ALA A 65 5.50 -8.98 14.13
N ARG A 66 6.35 -9.97 14.42
CA ARG A 66 7.74 -9.75 14.87
C ARG A 66 8.59 -8.98 13.85
N HIS A 67 8.34 -9.22 12.56
CA HIS A 67 8.99 -8.55 11.45
C HIS A 67 7.94 -7.88 10.56
N GLY A 68 8.36 -6.89 9.77
CA GLY A 68 7.48 -6.24 8.80
C GLY A 68 7.00 -7.25 7.77
N LEU A 69 5.68 -7.38 7.61
CA LEU A 69 5.09 -8.31 6.66
C LEU A 69 5.03 -7.70 5.26
N PRO A 70 5.43 -8.44 4.22
CA PRO A 70 5.43 -7.95 2.85
C PRO A 70 4.01 -7.86 2.29
N GLY A 71 3.81 -6.90 1.39
CA GLY A 71 2.54 -6.73 0.70
C GLY A 71 2.59 -5.75 -0.45
N VAL A 72 1.40 -5.48 -0.99
CA VAL A 72 1.15 -4.43 -1.99
C VAL A 72 0.22 -3.40 -1.38
N ALA A 73 0.54 -2.12 -1.55
CA ALA A 73 -0.33 -1.02 -1.18
C ALA A 73 -0.90 -0.32 -2.42
N ASN A 74 -2.17 0.05 -2.37
CA ASN A 74 -2.71 1.11 -3.20
C ASN A 74 -2.85 2.39 -2.38
N VAL A 75 -2.40 3.52 -2.92
CA VAL A 75 -2.61 4.85 -2.35
C VAL A 75 -3.34 5.72 -3.35
N GLY A 76 -4.58 6.06 -3.01
CA GLY A 76 -5.45 6.85 -3.85
C GLY A 76 -6.14 7.98 -3.11
N THR A 77 -7.01 8.68 -3.83
CA THR A 77 -7.87 9.71 -3.27
C THR A 77 -9.33 9.40 -3.57
N ARG A 78 -10.17 9.51 -2.54
CA ARG A 78 -11.61 9.28 -2.67
C ARG A 78 -12.38 10.57 -2.39
N PRO A 79 -13.27 11.00 -3.29
CA PRO A 79 -14.26 12.02 -2.98
C PRO A 79 -15.18 11.53 -1.86
N THR A 80 -15.45 12.39 -0.88
CA THR A 80 -16.41 12.14 0.21
C THR A 80 -17.31 13.36 0.40
N MET A 81 -18.45 13.22 1.08
CA MET A 81 -19.38 14.35 1.35
C MET A 81 -18.70 15.54 2.08
N GLY A 82 -17.59 15.31 2.79
CA GLY A 82 -16.82 16.34 3.48
C GLY A 82 -15.50 16.73 2.81
N GLY A 83 -15.33 16.44 1.52
CA GLY A 83 -14.10 16.72 0.74
C GLY A 83 -13.35 15.44 0.33
N THR A 84 -12.10 15.59 -0.09
CA THR A 84 -11.27 14.46 -0.54
C THR A 84 -10.52 13.83 0.63
N ARG A 85 -10.45 12.49 0.67
CA ARG A 85 -9.63 11.76 1.65
C ARG A 85 -8.63 10.86 0.96
N CYS A 86 -7.43 10.78 1.53
CA CYS A 86 -6.45 9.79 1.12
C CYS A 86 -6.86 8.40 1.64
N LEU A 87 -6.82 7.42 0.75
CA LEU A 87 -7.08 6.02 1.05
C LEU A 87 -5.79 5.24 0.86
N LEU A 88 -5.36 4.52 1.90
CA LEU A 88 -4.25 3.57 1.84
C LEU A 88 -4.82 2.18 2.10
N GLU A 89 -4.76 1.31 1.10
CA GLU A 89 -5.20 -0.08 1.20
C GLU A 89 -3.98 -0.99 1.05
N VAL A 90 -3.79 -1.93 1.98
CA VAL A 90 -2.64 -2.84 1.97
C VAL A 90 -3.14 -4.27 1.88
N HIS A 91 -2.75 -5.00 0.83
CA HIS A 91 -2.87 -6.44 0.75
C HIS A 91 -1.58 -7.09 1.25
N LEU A 92 -1.66 -7.81 2.36
CA LEU A 92 -0.53 -8.56 2.92
C LEU A 92 -0.47 -9.97 2.34
N PHE A 93 0.75 -10.44 2.10
CA PHE A 93 0.97 -11.81 1.67
C PHE A 93 0.96 -12.76 2.85
N ASN A 94 0.32 -13.92 2.67
CA ASN A 94 0.31 -15.04 3.63
C ASN A 94 -0.12 -14.61 5.05
N PHE A 95 -1.08 -13.68 5.15
CA PHE A 95 -1.56 -13.13 6.42
C PHE A 95 -3.08 -13.16 6.48
N SER A 96 -3.63 -13.73 7.55
CA SER A 96 -5.08 -13.93 7.72
C SER A 96 -5.63 -13.47 9.07
N ASP A 97 -4.80 -12.89 9.94
CA ASP A 97 -5.25 -12.46 11.27
C ASP A 97 -6.08 -11.18 11.21
N ASP A 98 -6.99 -11.02 12.18
CA ASP A 98 -7.72 -9.79 12.38
C ASP A 98 -6.81 -8.73 13.06
N ILE A 99 -6.65 -7.60 12.39
CA ILE A 99 -5.86 -6.46 12.86
C ILE A 99 -6.68 -5.16 12.94
N TYR A 100 -8.02 -5.25 12.89
CA TYR A 100 -8.88 -4.07 13.01
C TYR A 100 -8.58 -3.30 14.30
N GLY A 101 -8.57 -1.96 14.17
CA GLY A 101 -8.30 -1.07 15.28
C GLY A 101 -6.83 -0.92 15.66
N ARG A 102 -5.92 -1.75 15.16
CA ARG A 102 -4.48 -1.64 15.43
C ARG A 102 -3.85 -0.43 14.74
N TYR A 103 -2.84 0.15 15.37
CA TYR A 103 -1.98 1.15 14.77
C TYR A 103 -0.79 0.49 14.07
N VAL A 104 -0.63 0.79 12.78
CA VAL A 104 0.37 0.17 11.92
C VAL A 104 1.26 1.22 11.27
N ARG A 105 2.46 0.79 10.87
CA ARG A 105 3.35 1.58 10.01
C ARG A 105 3.51 0.86 8.69
N VAL A 106 3.34 1.58 7.59
CA VAL A 106 3.48 1.08 6.22
C VAL A 106 4.70 1.73 5.61
N GLU A 107 5.73 0.91 5.38
CA GLU A 107 6.98 1.29 4.73
C GLU A 107 6.84 1.11 3.22
N PHE A 108 7.20 2.15 2.46
CA PHE A 108 7.12 2.15 1.01
C PHE A 108 8.47 1.79 0.40
N CYS A 109 8.57 0.59 -0.16
CA CYS A 109 9.82 0.04 -0.65
C CYS A 109 10.08 0.40 -2.12
N LYS A 110 9.05 0.31 -2.98
CA LYS A 110 9.15 0.56 -4.42
C LYS A 110 7.79 0.85 -5.04
N LYS A 111 7.69 1.85 -5.92
CA LYS A 111 6.50 2.05 -6.77
C LYS A 111 6.44 1.01 -7.88
N LEU A 112 5.26 0.44 -8.07
CA LEU A 112 4.95 -0.49 -9.16
C LEU A 112 4.36 0.23 -10.37
N ARG A 113 3.39 1.12 -10.15
CA ARG A 113 2.68 1.88 -11.19
C ARG A 113 1.79 2.97 -10.60
N ASP A 114 1.22 3.81 -11.45
CA ASP A 114 0.12 4.72 -11.11
C ASP A 114 -1.24 3.98 -11.03
N GLU A 115 -2.24 4.63 -10.44
CA GLU A 115 -3.62 4.13 -10.44
C GLU A 115 -4.20 4.18 -11.86
N GLU A 116 -4.90 3.12 -12.24
CA GLU A 116 -5.53 2.98 -13.56
C GLU A 116 -6.98 2.53 -13.39
N ARG A 117 -7.85 2.94 -14.33
CA ARG A 117 -9.23 2.47 -14.40
C ARG A 117 -9.31 1.28 -15.34
N TYR A 118 -10.00 0.23 -14.91
CA TYR A 118 -10.24 -0.96 -15.71
C TYR A 118 -11.69 -1.00 -16.20
N SER A 119 -11.88 -1.45 -17.44
CA SER A 119 -13.20 -1.59 -18.07
C SER A 119 -13.99 -2.81 -17.58
N SER A 120 -13.33 -3.78 -16.92
CA SER A 120 -13.96 -4.95 -16.31
C SER A 120 -13.28 -5.34 -14.98
N VAL A 121 -14.01 -6.11 -14.17
CA VAL A 121 -13.48 -6.67 -12.91
C VAL A 121 -12.37 -7.69 -13.18
N ASP A 122 -12.47 -8.48 -14.26
CA ASP A 122 -11.46 -9.48 -14.60
C ASP A 122 -10.11 -8.85 -14.94
N LEU A 123 -10.10 -7.75 -15.70
CA LEU A 123 -8.89 -7.00 -16.00
C LEU A 123 -8.25 -6.40 -14.74
N LEU A 124 -9.08 -5.91 -13.81
CA LEU A 124 -8.60 -5.44 -12.51
C LEU A 124 -7.95 -6.58 -11.71
N ILE A 125 -8.60 -7.75 -11.65
CA ILE A 125 -8.08 -8.93 -10.94
C ILE A 125 -6.74 -9.37 -11.55
N GLU A 126 -6.67 -9.48 -12.88
CA GLU A 126 -5.44 -9.84 -13.59
C GLU A 126 -4.30 -8.86 -13.26
N GLN A 127 -4.58 -7.56 -13.21
CA GLN A 127 -3.58 -6.58 -12.83
C GLN A 127 -3.16 -6.71 -11.36
N ILE A 128 -4.08 -6.96 -10.44
CA ILE A 128 -3.75 -7.17 -9.02
C ILE A 128 -2.82 -8.38 -8.86
N HIS A 129 -3.05 -9.48 -9.59
CA HIS A 129 -2.14 -10.62 -9.63
C HIS A 129 -0.74 -10.23 -10.13
N LYS A 130 -0.66 -9.50 -11.24
CA LYS A 130 0.62 -9.00 -11.78
C LYS A 130 1.37 -8.12 -10.77
N ASP A 131 0.66 -7.24 -10.06
CA ASP A 131 1.23 -6.37 -9.05
C ASP A 131 1.75 -7.17 -7.84
N ALA A 132 0.98 -8.17 -7.38
CA ALA A 132 1.39 -9.08 -6.32
C ALA A 132 2.64 -9.90 -6.69
N ASP A 133 2.71 -10.42 -7.92
CA ASP A 133 3.86 -11.21 -8.39
C ASP A 133 5.12 -10.35 -8.50
N ARG A 134 5.02 -9.11 -9.00
CA ARG A 134 6.14 -8.16 -9.02
C ARG A 134 6.65 -7.85 -7.61
N ALA A 135 5.74 -7.69 -6.65
CA ALA A 135 6.10 -7.44 -5.26
C ALA A 135 6.75 -8.66 -4.60
N ARG A 136 6.24 -9.88 -4.85
CA ARG A 136 6.92 -11.11 -4.40
C ARG A 136 8.31 -11.23 -4.99
N HIS A 137 8.47 -10.98 -6.28
CA HIS A 137 9.78 -11.00 -6.95
C HIS A 137 10.75 -9.98 -6.34
N TYR A 138 10.28 -8.77 -6.01
CA TYR A 138 11.09 -7.75 -5.34
C TYR A 138 11.70 -8.26 -4.02
N PHE A 139 10.90 -8.89 -3.16
CA PHE A 139 11.41 -9.41 -1.89
C PHE A 139 12.24 -10.69 -2.05
N ALA A 140 11.91 -11.55 -3.04
CA ALA A 140 12.69 -12.75 -3.34
C ALA A 140 14.13 -12.40 -3.78
N MET A 141 14.30 -11.40 -4.67
CA MET A 141 15.62 -10.92 -5.10
C MET A 141 16.47 -10.39 -3.94
N ARG A 142 15.84 -9.92 -2.87
CA ARG A 142 16.52 -9.36 -1.69
C ARG A 142 16.71 -10.38 -0.56
N ARG A 143 16.26 -11.63 -0.74
CA ARG A 143 16.24 -12.72 0.26
C ARG A 143 15.44 -12.37 1.51
N GLU A 144 14.26 -11.78 1.31
CA GLU A 144 13.42 -11.22 2.37
C GLU A 144 12.04 -11.89 2.48
N LEU A 145 11.84 -13.02 1.78
CA LEU A 145 10.68 -13.91 1.85
C LEU A 145 11.10 -15.30 2.34
#